data_AF-A0A5C8WRU4-F1
#
_entry.id   AF-A0A5C8WRU4-F1
#
_cell.length_a   1.000
_cell.length_b   1.000
_cell.length_c   1.000
_cell.angle_alpha   90.00
_cell.angle_beta   90.00
_cell.angle_gamma   90.00
#
_symmetry.space_group_name_H-M   'P 1'
#
loop_
_entity.id
_entity.type
_entity.pdbx_description
1 polymer ?
#
loop_
_entity_poly.entity_id
_entity_poly.type
_entity_poly.pdbx_seq_one_letter_code
_entity_poly.pdbx_strand_id
1 'polypeptide(L)'
;MSPHLKFAALLLSIACAAPVPVEARTGFDGRWSVSATVDDGGCTGPYRYPIVVRDGIVDDASGSGADASGRVGKGGRLVGSIRSGLASIAVEGRLRTSAGSGRWNMAGPISCSGRWTASRSG
;
A
#
# COMPACT_ATOMS: atom_id res chain seq x y z
N MET A 1 14.55 75.14 -14.80
CA MET A 1 15.50 74.02 -14.71
C MET A 1 14.77 72.78 -14.16
N SER A 2 14.55 71.78 -15.01
CA SER A 2 14.63 70.30 -14.85
C SER A 2 14.04 69.57 -13.60
N PRO A 3 13.74 68.24 -13.68
CA PRO A 3 12.93 67.54 -14.69
C PRO A 3 12.00 66.42 -14.11
N HIS A 4 10.99 66.09 -14.93
CA HIS A 4 10.30 64.81 -15.16
C HIS A 4 10.54 63.59 -14.22
N LEU A 5 9.44 63.02 -13.70
CA LEU A 5 9.41 61.63 -13.25
C LEU A 5 8.36 60.84 -14.05
N LYS A 6 8.85 60.01 -14.97
CA LYS A 6 8.05 59.08 -15.79
C LYS A 6 7.76 57.83 -14.94
N PHE A 7 6.51 57.59 -14.58
CA PHE A 7 6.09 56.35 -13.92
C PHE A 7 5.85 55.26 -14.98
N ALA A 8 6.72 54.26 -15.00
CA ALA A 8 6.59 53.07 -15.84
C ALA A 8 5.46 52.17 -15.30
N ALA A 9 4.49 51.84 -16.16
CA ALA A 9 3.41 50.94 -15.85
C ALA A 9 3.91 49.49 -15.81
N LEU A 10 3.83 48.86 -14.64
CA LEU A 10 4.19 47.46 -14.43
C LEU A 10 2.96 46.57 -14.71
N LEU A 11 3.00 45.82 -15.82
CA LEU A 11 1.97 44.84 -16.16
C LEU A 11 2.10 43.62 -15.24
N LEU A 12 1.09 43.38 -14.41
CA LEU A 12 1.03 42.25 -13.49
C LEU A 12 0.39 41.05 -14.20
N SER A 13 1.21 40.09 -14.64
CA SER A 13 0.76 38.83 -15.24
C SER A 13 0.19 37.92 -14.14
N ILE A 14 -1.13 37.76 -14.09
CA ILE A 14 -1.78 36.79 -13.19
C ILE A 14 -1.64 35.40 -13.82
N ALA A 15 -0.71 34.60 -13.29
CA ALA A 15 -0.61 33.19 -13.64
C ALA A 15 -1.77 32.42 -12.98
N CYS A 16 -2.70 31.93 -13.79
CA CYS A 16 -3.78 31.05 -13.33
C CYS A 16 -3.17 29.67 -13.01
N ALA A 17 -2.96 29.38 -11.73
CA ALA A 17 -2.56 28.04 -11.27
C ALA A 17 -3.78 27.12 -11.34
N ALA A 18 -3.80 26.19 -12.30
CA ALA A 18 -4.82 25.16 -12.34
C ALA A 18 -4.69 24.23 -11.12
N PRO A 19 -5.79 23.87 -10.44
CA PRO A 19 -5.74 22.93 -9.33
C PRO A 19 -5.33 21.55 -9.85
N VAL A 20 -4.18 21.06 -9.39
CA VAL A 20 -3.80 19.66 -9.58
C VAL A 20 -4.75 18.77 -8.77
N PRO A 21 -5.31 17.70 -9.34
CA PRO A 21 -6.12 16.76 -8.58
C PRO A 21 -5.23 16.09 -7.53
N VAL A 22 -5.43 16.43 -6.26
CA VAL A 22 -4.88 15.69 -5.13
C VAL A 22 -5.74 14.44 -4.99
N GLU A 23 -5.31 13.37 -5.65
CA GLU A 23 -5.82 12.03 -5.42
C GLU A 23 -5.59 11.72 -3.92
N ALA A 24 -6.66 11.47 -3.18
CA ALA A 24 -6.62 11.29 -1.73
C ALA A 24 -5.98 9.94 -1.40
N ARG A 25 -4.65 9.86 -1.58
CA ARG A 25 -3.86 8.69 -1.24
C ARG A 25 -4.10 8.38 0.23
N THR A 26 -4.54 7.16 0.53
CA THR A 26 -4.46 6.69 1.91
C THR A 26 -2.98 6.74 2.31
N GLY A 27 -2.65 7.04 3.56
CA GLY A 27 -1.24 7.12 4.00
C GLY A 27 -0.42 5.83 3.75
N PHE A 28 -1.12 4.75 3.40
CA PHE A 28 -0.58 3.41 3.14
C PHE A 28 -0.49 3.06 1.65
N ASP A 29 -1.02 3.89 0.75
CA ASP A 29 -0.98 3.64 -0.70
C ASP A 29 0.47 3.60 -1.21
N GLY A 30 0.75 2.67 -2.11
CA GLY A 30 2.10 2.44 -2.66
C GLY A 30 2.53 0.98 -2.65
N ARG A 31 3.79 0.74 -3.00
CA ARG A 31 4.39 -0.60 -3.06
C ARG A 31 4.95 -1.01 -1.70
N TRP A 32 4.79 -2.29 -1.39
CA TRP A 32 5.28 -2.89 -0.16
C TRP A 32 5.97 -4.22 -0.45
N SER A 33 6.97 -4.55 0.35
CA SER A 33 7.60 -5.86 0.40
C SER A 33 7.11 -6.57 1.65
N VAL A 34 6.45 -7.71 1.48
CA VAL A 34 5.93 -8.53 2.59
C VAL A 34 6.83 -9.75 2.75
N SER A 35 7.18 -10.08 3.99
CA SER A 35 7.79 -11.36 4.34
C SER A 35 6.86 -12.13 5.28
N ALA A 36 6.50 -13.35 4.89
CA ALA A 36 5.66 -14.25 5.66
C ALA A 36 6.51 -15.39 6.23
N THR A 37 6.64 -15.45 7.54
CA THR A 37 7.31 -16.53 8.28
C THR A 37 6.28 -17.58 8.66
N VAL A 38 6.63 -18.86 8.48
CA VAL A 38 5.85 -19.99 9.00
C VAL A 38 6.28 -20.22 10.45
N ASP A 39 5.31 -20.23 11.36
CA ASP A 39 5.54 -20.56 12.76
C ASP A 39 5.08 -21.99 13.10
N ASP A 40 4.05 -22.49 12.41
CA ASP A 40 3.44 -23.79 12.69
C ASP A 40 2.83 -24.43 11.43
N GLY A 41 2.77 -25.77 11.40
CA GLY A 41 2.17 -26.58 10.35
C GLY A 41 3.13 -27.09 9.27
N GLY A 42 2.57 -27.57 8.15
CA GLY A 42 3.30 -28.36 7.15
C GLY A 42 4.00 -27.57 6.04
N CYS A 43 4.14 -26.25 6.19
CA CYS A 43 4.70 -25.38 5.16
C CYS A 43 6.18 -25.05 5.45
N THR A 44 6.98 -24.88 4.40
CA THR A 44 8.38 -24.45 4.53
C THR A 44 8.53 -23.02 4.00
N GLY A 45 8.66 -22.06 4.91
CA GLY A 45 8.93 -20.65 4.59
C GLY A 45 10.38 -20.22 4.92
N PRO A 46 10.67 -18.91 4.99
CA PRO A 46 9.74 -17.80 4.80
C PRO A 46 9.48 -17.48 3.32
N TYR A 47 8.30 -16.91 3.04
CA TYR A 47 7.91 -16.43 1.72
C TYR A 47 8.05 -14.92 1.62
N ARG A 48 8.30 -14.39 0.42
CA ARG A 48 8.35 -12.94 0.16
C ARG A 48 7.49 -12.58 -1.03
N TYR A 49 6.63 -11.58 -0.86
CA TYR A 49 5.69 -11.15 -1.88
C TYR A 49 5.60 -9.63 -1.94
N PRO A 50 5.71 -9.02 -3.14
CA PRO A 50 5.40 -7.61 -3.30
C PRO A 50 3.88 -7.41 -3.41
N ILE A 51 3.35 -6.40 -2.72
CA ILE A 51 1.95 -5.97 -2.85
C ILE A 51 1.89 -4.49 -3.25
N VAL A 52 0.77 -4.09 -3.84
CA VAL A 52 0.44 -2.67 -4.04
C VAL A 52 -0.83 -2.35 -3.28
N VAL A 53 -0.83 -1.23 -2.56
CA VAL A 53 -2.04 -0.66 -1.96
C VAL A 53 -2.52 0.50 -2.83
N ARG A 54 -3.77 0.43 -3.30
CA ARG A 54 -4.45 1.46 -4.11
C ARG A 54 -5.80 1.78 -3.49
N ASP A 55 -6.01 3.02 -3.05
CA ASP A 55 -7.24 3.44 -2.37
C ASP A 55 -7.61 2.54 -1.18
N GLY A 56 -6.57 2.09 -0.47
CA GLY A 56 -6.66 1.13 0.63
C GLY A 56 -6.98 -0.31 0.22
N ILE A 57 -7.10 -0.64 -1.07
CA ILE A 57 -7.25 -2.02 -1.58
C ILE A 57 -5.86 -2.65 -1.74
N VAL A 58 -5.69 -3.87 -1.24
CA VAL A 58 -4.45 -4.63 -1.39
C VAL A 58 -4.54 -5.50 -2.64
N ASP A 59 -3.66 -5.25 -3.60
CA ASP A 59 -3.48 -6.06 -4.81
C ASP A 59 -2.12 -6.75 -4.82
N ASP A 60 -2.07 -7.91 -5.46
CA ASP A 60 -0.81 -8.55 -5.84
C ASP A 60 -0.06 -7.68 -6.88
N ALA A 61 1.21 -7.38 -6.60
CA ALA A 61 2.04 -6.60 -7.51
C ALA A 61 2.71 -7.46 -8.61
N SER A 62 2.64 -8.78 -8.50
CA SER A 62 3.28 -9.75 -9.39
C SER A 62 2.39 -10.22 -10.54
N GLY A 63 1.08 -9.95 -10.50
CA GLY A 63 0.14 -10.32 -11.55
C GLY A 63 -0.14 -11.83 -11.62
N SER A 64 0.08 -12.55 -10.51
CA SER A 64 0.00 -14.02 -10.45
C SER A 64 -1.43 -14.59 -10.56
N GLY A 65 -2.46 -13.73 -10.54
CA GLY A 65 -3.86 -14.14 -10.61
C GLY A 65 -4.35 -14.83 -9.33
N ALA A 66 -3.62 -14.71 -8.22
CA ALA A 66 -4.13 -15.11 -6.92
C ALA A 66 -5.40 -14.32 -6.61
N ASP A 67 -6.47 -15.01 -6.21
CA ASP A 67 -7.73 -14.41 -5.77
C ASP A 67 -7.50 -13.76 -4.39
N ALA A 68 -6.83 -12.62 -4.41
CA ALA A 68 -6.51 -11.82 -3.25
C ALA A 68 -7.61 -10.77 -3.06
N SER A 69 -8.18 -10.73 -1.86
CA SER A 69 -9.06 -9.65 -1.42
C SER A 69 -8.49 -9.09 -0.13
N GLY A 70 -8.25 -7.80 -0.06
CA GLY A 70 -7.70 -7.20 1.16
C GLY A 70 -7.93 -5.70 1.21
N ARG A 71 -8.14 -5.18 2.42
CA ARG A 71 -8.32 -3.74 2.63
C ARG A 71 -7.54 -3.25 3.84
N VAL A 72 -6.95 -2.07 3.69
CA VAL A 72 -6.34 -1.28 4.74
C VAL A 72 -7.32 -0.19 5.16
N GLY A 73 -7.88 -0.31 6.35
CA GLY A 73 -8.81 0.67 6.91
C GLY A 73 -8.11 1.94 7.41
N LYS A 74 -8.91 2.96 7.74
CA LYS A 74 -8.43 4.16 8.45
C LYS A 74 -7.77 3.72 9.77
N GLY A 75 -6.51 4.11 10.00
CA GLY A 75 -5.68 3.63 11.13
C GLY A 75 -4.77 2.43 10.82
N GLY A 76 -4.78 1.96 9.57
CA GLY A 76 -3.84 0.97 9.05
C GLY A 76 -4.23 -0.48 9.29
N ARG A 77 -5.40 -0.77 9.88
CA ARG A 77 -5.84 -2.16 10.10
C ARG A 77 -5.98 -2.86 8.74
N LEU A 78 -5.28 -3.97 8.57
CA LEU A 78 -5.29 -4.79 7.38
C LEU A 78 -6.06 -6.07 7.69
N VAL A 79 -7.03 -6.39 6.83
CA VAL A 79 -7.70 -7.69 6.80
C VAL A 79 -7.79 -8.11 5.33
N GLY A 80 -7.48 -9.37 5.06
CA GLY A 80 -7.58 -9.93 3.72
C GLY A 80 -7.61 -11.44 3.70
N SER A 81 -7.83 -11.97 2.51
CA SER A 81 -7.76 -13.38 2.20
C SER A 81 -7.15 -13.61 0.82
N ILE A 82 -6.48 -14.74 0.66
CA ILE A 82 -5.94 -15.20 -0.62
C ILE A 82 -6.48 -16.61 -0.85
N ARG A 83 -7.03 -16.88 -2.03
CA ARG A 83 -7.43 -18.23 -2.42
C ARG A 83 -6.51 -18.74 -3.53
N SER A 84 -6.12 -20.00 -3.42
CA SER A 84 -5.32 -20.69 -4.44
C SER A 84 -5.74 -22.16 -4.46
N GLY A 85 -6.50 -22.55 -5.49
CA GLY A 85 -7.11 -23.87 -5.56
C GLY A 85 -7.98 -24.18 -4.34
N LEU A 86 -7.64 -25.26 -3.61
CA LEU A 86 -8.34 -25.68 -2.38
C LEU A 86 -7.83 -24.98 -1.11
N ALA A 87 -6.76 -24.18 -1.20
CA ALA A 87 -6.20 -23.46 -0.07
C ALA A 87 -6.82 -22.06 0.08
N SER A 88 -7.04 -21.65 1.32
CA SER A 88 -7.44 -20.29 1.68
C SER A 88 -6.55 -19.76 2.78
N ILE A 89 -5.95 -18.60 2.57
CA ILE A 89 -5.07 -17.91 3.51
C ILE A 89 -5.84 -16.70 4.04
N ALA A 90 -6.13 -16.65 5.32
CA ALA A 90 -6.58 -15.44 5.99
C ALA A 90 -5.37 -14.64 6.48
N VAL A 91 -5.45 -13.31 6.36
CA VAL A 91 -4.37 -12.38 6.72
C VAL A 91 -4.96 -11.24 7.53
N GLU A 92 -4.37 -10.98 8.69
CA GLU A 92 -4.72 -9.83 9.51
C GLU A 92 -3.47 -9.12 10.00
N GLY A 93 -3.57 -7.81 10.22
CA GLY A 93 -2.52 -7.07 10.89
C GLY A 93 -2.70 -5.58 10.76
N ARG A 94 -1.57 -4.87 10.71
CA ARG A 94 -1.60 -3.41 10.66
C ARG A 94 -0.41 -2.82 9.93
N LEU A 95 -0.69 -1.86 9.07
CA LEU A 95 0.29 -0.98 8.45
C LEU A 95 0.49 0.29 9.29
N ARG A 96 1.71 0.81 9.21
CA ARG A 96 2.19 2.11 9.68
C ARG A 96 2.72 2.86 8.47
N THR A 97 3.29 4.04 8.67
CA THR A 97 3.78 4.90 7.57
C THR A 97 4.77 4.19 6.63
N SER A 98 5.66 3.35 7.17
CA SER A 98 6.74 2.69 6.41
C SER A 98 6.95 1.22 6.73
N ALA A 99 6.21 0.67 7.70
CA ALA A 99 6.33 -0.71 8.14
C ALA A 99 4.96 -1.32 8.46
N GLY A 100 4.89 -2.63 8.56
CA GLY A 100 3.68 -3.34 8.97
C GLY A 100 3.99 -4.71 9.53
N SER A 101 3.02 -5.27 10.25
CA SER A 101 3.11 -6.64 10.73
C SER A 101 1.74 -7.23 11.06
N GLY A 102 1.71 -8.54 11.18
CA GLY A 102 0.51 -9.27 11.54
C GLY A 102 0.66 -10.78 11.51
N ARG A 103 -0.45 -11.46 11.31
CA ARG A 103 -0.56 -12.92 11.30
C ARG A 103 -1.26 -13.38 10.04
N TRP A 104 -0.99 -14.62 9.68
CA TRP A 104 -1.68 -15.31 8.61
C TRP A 104 -1.95 -16.76 9.00
N ASN A 105 -3.02 -17.32 8.44
CA ASN A 105 -3.39 -18.72 8.63
C ASN A 105 -3.90 -19.29 7.32
N MET A 106 -3.35 -20.42 6.91
CA MET A 106 -3.77 -21.17 5.74
C MET A 106 -4.58 -22.40 6.16
N ALA A 107 -5.79 -22.51 5.61
CA ALA A 107 -6.62 -23.70 5.65
C ALA A 107 -6.61 -24.40 4.29
N GLY A 108 -6.67 -25.74 4.28
CA GLY A 108 -6.64 -26.54 3.07
C GLY A 108 -6.08 -27.95 3.32
N PRO A 109 -5.65 -28.67 2.27
CA PRO A 109 -5.03 -29.99 2.39
C PRO A 109 -3.76 -30.00 3.26
N ILE A 110 -3.02 -28.88 3.25
CA ILE A 110 -1.92 -28.61 4.18
C ILE A 110 -2.30 -27.34 4.95
N SER A 111 -2.28 -27.43 6.27
CA SER A 111 -2.49 -26.28 7.15
C SER A 111 -1.16 -25.73 7.65
N CYS A 112 -1.03 -24.42 7.63
CA CYS A 112 0.09 -23.74 8.26
C CYS A 112 -0.29 -22.32 8.68
N SER A 113 0.45 -21.76 9.62
CA SER A 113 0.22 -20.41 10.12
C SER A 113 1.52 -19.73 10.45
N GLY A 114 1.45 -18.41 10.61
CA GLY A 114 2.58 -17.68 11.16
C GLY A 114 2.38 -16.18 11.19
N ARG A 115 3.48 -15.46 11.06
CA ARG A 115 3.55 -14.01 11.11
C ARG A 115 3.97 -13.43 9.78
N TRP A 116 3.60 -12.18 9.54
CA TRP A 116 4.14 -11.42 8.43
C TRP A 116 4.69 -10.08 8.92
N THR A 117 5.67 -9.57 8.19
CA THR A 117 6.17 -8.20 8.28
C THR A 117 6.10 -7.55 6.90
N ALA A 118 5.98 -6.23 6.87
CA ALA A 118 6.01 -5.47 5.65
C ALA A 118 6.91 -4.24 5.80
N SER A 119 7.59 -3.88 4.73
CA SER A 119 8.30 -2.61 4.60
C SER A 119 7.88 -1.92 3.31
N ARG A 120 7.85 -0.59 3.33
CA ARG A 120 7.56 0.19 2.13
C ARG A 120 8.70 0.00 1.14
N SER A 121 8.35 -0.34 -0.10
CA SER A 121 9.30 -0.44 -1.21
C SER A 121 9.30 0.91 -1.92
N GLY A 122 10.43 1.61 -1.89
CA GLY A 122 10.63 2.87 -2.61
C GLY A 122 10.51 2.71 -4.11
#